data_AF-A3RDX9-F1
#
_entry.id   AF-A3RDX9-F1
#
_cell.length_a   1.000
_cell.length_b   1.000
_cell.length_c   1.000
_cell.angle_alpha   90.00
_cell.angle_beta   90.00
_cell.angle_gamma   90.00
#
_symmetry.space_group_name_H-M   'P 1'
#
loop_
_entity.id
_entity.type
_entity.pdbx_description
1 polymer ?
#
loop_
_entity_poly.entity_id
_entity_poly.type
_entity_poly.pdbx_seq_one_letter_code
_entity_poly.pdbx_strand_id
1 'polypeptide(L)'
;GGWIIFQRRINGEIDFYRGWKEYRDGYGDYKIGEFYLGNENIFWLTFQQEFELRIDLEFNNTRYFARYPKFKLLGENENYQLVIEGFIGNMTDSFSELNNQAFTTFDKDNDHYTGNCAKFYA
;
A
#
# COMPACT_ATOMS: atom_id res chain seq x y z
N GLY A 1 -17.93 9.80 -6.61
CA GLY A 1 -17.24 8.66 -7.24
C GLY A 1 -16.07 9.20 -8.03
N GLY A 2 -14.99 8.41 -8.19
CA GLY A 2 -13.73 8.86 -8.79
C GLY A 2 -12.46 8.22 -8.20
N TRP A 3 -12.62 7.15 -7.41
CA TRP A 3 -11.51 6.47 -6.76
C TRP A 3 -11.00 5.31 -7.61
N ILE A 4 -9.68 5.25 -7.79
CA ILE A 4 -9.01 4.06 -8.30
C ILE A 4 -8.70 3.16 -7.10
N ILE A 5 -9.25 1.95 -7.10
CA ILE A 5 -8.94 0.96 -6.07
C ILE A 5 -7.67 0.24 -6.52
N PHE A 6 -6.59 0.33 -5.73
CA PHE A 6 -5.34 -0.37 -6.01
C PHE A 6 -5.07 -1.55 -5.06
N GLN A 7 -5.81 -1.67 -3.96
CA GLN A 7 -5.72 -2.78 -3.02
C GLN A 7 -7.10 -3.04 -2.41
N ARG A 8 -7.44 -4.31 -2.19
CA ARG A 8 -8.67 -4.69 -1.47
C ARG A 8 -8.48 -5.98 -0.68
N ARG A 9 -8.93 -5.99 0.58
CA ARG A 9 -9.10 -7.18 1.44
C ARG A 9 -10.58 -7.34 1.80
N ILE A 10 -11.07 -8.58 1.85
CA ILE A 10 -12.48 -8.91 2.10
C ILE A 10 -12.59 -10.15 3.00
N ASN A 11 -11.94 -11.24 2.62
CA ASN A 11 -12.20 -12.58 3.17
C ASN A 11 -10.93 -13.42 3.40
N GLY A 12 -9.75 -12.94 2.96
CA GLY A 12 -8.48 -13.65 3.14
C GLY A 12 -8.24 -14.80 2.17
N GLU A 13 -8.97 -14.90 1.06
CA GLU A 13 -8.79 -15.96 0.05
C GLU A 13 -7.49 -15.80 -0.76
N ILE A 14 -6.95 -14.57 -0.86
CA ILE A 14 -5.69 -14.33 -1.54
C ILE A 14 -4.58 -14.18 -0.50
N ASP A 15 -3.50 -14.92 -0.71
CA ASP A 15 -2.28 -14.79 0.06
C ASP A 15 -1.54 -13.49 -0.34
N PHE A 16 -1.21 -12.66 0.65
CA PHE A 16 -0.45 -11.41 0.50
C PHE A 16 1.02 -11.56 0.95
N TYR A 17 1.44 -12.74 1.44
CA TYR A 17 2.84 -13.03 1.71
C TYR A 17 3.56 -13.38 0.40
N ARG A 18 3.88 -12.34 -0.38
CA ARG A 18 4.39 -12.43 -1.76
C ARG A 18 5.77 -11.80 -1.91
N GLY A 19 6.49 -12.24 -2.94
CA GLY A 19 7.82 -11.73 -3.25
C GLY A 19 7.79 -10.38 -3.98
N TRP A 20 8.95 -9.75 -4.11
CA TRP A 20 9.12 -8.45 -4.76
C TRP A 20 8.49 -8.38 -6.15
N LYS A 21 8.72 -9.41 -6.98
CA LYS A 21 8.22 -9.45 -8.36
C LYS A 21 6.69 -9.43 -8.41
N GLU A 22 6.02 -10.15 -7.51
CA GLU A 22 4.56 -10.18 -7.45
C GLU A 22 4.00 -8.86 -6.95
N TYR A 23 4.63 -8.24 -5.94
CA TYR A 23 4.23 -6.90 -5.49
C TYR A 23 4.48 -5.82 -6.52
N ARG A 24 5.53 -5.95 -7.34
CA ARG A 24 5.78 -5.07 -8.48
C ARG A 24 4.69 -5.22 -9.55
N ASP A 25 4.47 -6.45 -10.01
CA ASP A 25 3.62 -6.75 -11.18
C ASP A 25 2.12 -6.70 -10.84
N GLY A 26 1.76 -6.92 -9.57
CA GLY A 26 0.38 -7.06 -9.10
C GLY A 26 -0.10 -8.52 -9.09
N TYR A 27 -1.15 -8.77 -8.30
CA TYR A 27 -1.75 -10.11 -8.15
C TYR A 27 -3.20 -10.04 -7.63
N GLY A 28 -3.91 -11.18 -7.70
CA GLY A 28 -5.32 -11.29 -7.32
C GLY A 28 -6.29 -10.95 -8.45
N ASP A 29 -7.56 -10.74 -8.11
CA ASP A 29 -8.62 -10.44 -9.09
C ASP A 29 -9.33 -9.12 -8.75
N TYR A 30 -9.00 -8.09 -9.51
CA TYR A 30 -9.56 -6.75 -9.36
C TYR A 30 -11.07 -6.68 -9.66
N LYS A 31 -11.64 -7.63 -10.42
CA LYS A 31 -13.06 -7.63 -10.79
C LYS A 31 -13.94 -8.12 -9.66
N ILE A 32 -13.52 -9.16 -8.95
CA ILE A 32 -14.41 -9.92 -8.06
C ILE A 32 -13.88 -10.17 -6.65
N GLY A 33 -12.60 -9.91 -6.37
CA GLY A 33 -11.99 -10.36 -5.11
C GLY A 33 -10.96 -9.43 -4.52
N GLU A 34 -10.07 -10.03 -3.74
CA GLU A 34 -8.90 -9.39 -3.17
C GLU A 34 -7.81 -9.26 -4.25
N PHE A 35 -7.09 -8.15 -4.22
CA PHE A 35 -6.01 -7.90 -5.17
C PHE A 35 -5.06 -6.83 -4.68
N TYR A 36 -3.91 -6.78 -5.34
CA TYR A 36 -2.95 -5.69 -5.29
C TYR A 36 -2.61 -5.30 -6.74
N LEU A 37 -2.74 -4.02 -7.07
CA LEU A 37 -2.59 -3.52 -8.45
C LEU A 37 -1.16 -3.65 -8.98
N GLY A 38 -0.17 -3.65 -8.09
CA GLY A 38 1.24 -3.67 -8.43
C GLY A 38 1.90 -2.30 -8.22
N ASN A 39 3.07 -2.29 -7.59
CA ASN A 39 3.81 -1.07 -7.26
C ASN A 39 4.14 -0.26 -8.52
N GLU A 40 4.49 -0.92 -9.61
CA GLU A 40 4.84 -0.25 -10.87
C GLU A 40 3.64 0.50 -11.45
N ASN A 41 2.45 -0.10 -11.40
CA ASN A 41 1.21 0.55 -11.83
C ASN A 41 0.84 1.73 -10.93
N ILE A 42 1.00 1.59 -9.60
CA ILE A 42 0.72 2.67 -8.64
C ILE A 42 1.72 3.83 -8.81
N PHE A 43 3.00 3.52 -9.02
CA PHE A 43 4.03 4.50 -9.37
C PHE A 43 3.61 5.30 -10.61
N TRP A 44 3.32 4.64 -11.73
CA TRP A 44 2.96 5.35 -12.97
C TRP A 44 1.70 6.22 -12.82
N LEU A 45 0.69 5.76 -12.07
CA LEU A 45 -0.48 6.58 -11.75
C LEU A 45 -0.07 7.84 -10.97
N THR A 46 0.64 7.67 -9.85
CA THR A 46 0.98 8.79 -8.94
C THR A 46 2.11 9.68 -9.44
N PHE A 47 2.85 9.24 -10.47
CA PHE A 47 3.83 10.04 -11.19
C PHE A 47 3.17 11.02 -12.17
N GLN A 48 2.12 10.59 -12.87
CA GLN A 48 1.47 11.38 -13.93
C GLN A 48 0.69 12.60 -13.40
N GLN A 49 0.10 12.48 -12.21
CA GLN A 49 -0.66 13.56 -11.60
C GLN A 49 -0.67 13.40 -10.08
N GLU A 50 -1.14 14.43 -9.38
CA GLU A 50 -1.34 14.35 -7.94
C GLU A 50 -2.57 13.51 -7.61
N PHE A 51 -2.39 12.60 -6.66
CA PHE A 51 -3.45 11.76 -6.11
C PHE A 51 -3.50 11.92 -4.60
N GLU A 52 -4.71 11.79 -4.06
CA GLU A 52 -4.91 11.53 -2.64
C GLU A 52 -5.06 10.02 -2.40
N LEU A 53 -4.55 9.56 -1.27
CA LEU A 53 -4.81 8.21 -0.76
C LEU A 53 -6.01 8.25 0.17
N ARG A 54 -6.91 7.27 0.05
CA ARG A 54 -7.95 6.97 1.03
C ARG A 54 -7.85 5.50 1.44
N ILE A 55 -7.87 5.28 2.75
CA ILE A 55 -7.94 3.96 3.37
C ILE A 55 -9.30 3.86 4.04
N ASP A 56 -10.09 2.84 3.68
CA ASP A 56 -11.36 2.52 4.32
C ASP A 56 -11.20 1.19 5.07
N LEU A 57 -11.58 1.15 6.35
CA LEU A 57 -11.50 -0.03 7.21
C LEU A 57 -12.85 -0.30 7.86
N GLU A 58 -13.17 -1.58 8.07
CA GLU A 58 -14.33 -1.99 8.86
C GLU A 58 -13.89 -3.00 9.92
N PHE A 59 -14.21 -2.72 11.18
CA PHE A 59 -13.92 -3.61 12.31
C PHE A 59 -15.12 -3.62 13.27
N ASN A 60 -15.62 -4.80 13.61
CA ASN A 60 -16.82 -4.98 14.45
C ASN A 60 -17.99 -4.06 14.02
N ASN A 61 -18.29 -4.06 12.71
CA ASN A 61 -19.34 -3.26 12.07
C ASN A 61 -19.15 -1.73 12.20
N THR A 62 -17.99 -1.28 12.70
CA THR A 62 -17.63 0.13 12.79
C THR A 62 -16.71 0.47 11.63
N ARG A 63 -17.02 1.57 10.93
CA ARG A 63 -16.26 2.03 9.77
C ARG A 63 -15.31 3.16 10.13
N TYR A 64 -14.07 3.01 9.67
CA TYR A 64 -13.00 3.98 9.82
C TYR A 64 -12.48 4.40 8.46
N PHE A 65 -11.91 5.60 8.41
CA PHE A 65 -11.19 6.07 7.25
C PHE A 65 -9.99 6.93 7.64
N ALA A 66 -8.98 6.93 6.77
CA ALA A 66 -7.98 7.98 6.69
C ALA A 66 -7.80 8.44 5.25
N ARG A 67 -7.40 9.69 5.09
CA ARG A 67 -7.04 10.32 3.83
C ARG A 67 -5.72 11.05 3.97
N TYR A 68 -4.90 10.94 2.93
CA TYR A 68 -3.65 11.67 2.76
C TYR A 68 -3.78 12.48 1.46
N PRO A 69 -3.95 13.81 1.54
CA PRO A 69 -4.11 14.67 0.36
C PRO A 69 -2.98 14.55 -0.67
N LYS A 70 -1.78 14.16 -0.22
CA LYS A 70 -0.66 13.82 -1.10
C LYS A 70 -0.32 12.36 -0.92
N PHE A 71 -0.26 11.63 -2.03
CA PHE A 71 0.18 10.25 -2.09
C PHE A 71 0.97 9.99 -3.37
N LYS A 72 2.18 9.44 -3.21
CA LYS A 72 3.02 8.94 -4.30
C LYS A 72 3.80 7.71 -3.86
N LEU A 73 4.07 6.83 -4.82
CA LEU A 73 5.20 5.92 -4.74
C LEU A 73 6.32 6.46 -5.64
N LEU A 74 7.57 6.33 -5.22
CA LEU A 74 8.72 6.57 -6.10
C LEU A 74 8.98 5.37 -7.02
N GLY A 75 9.96 5.46 -7.91
CA GLY A 75 10.26 4.41 -8.88
C GLY A 75 10.88 3.15 -8.25
N GLU A 76 11.00 2.08 -9.04
CA GLU A 76 11.64 0.82 -8.59
C GLU A 76 13.10 1.02 -8.14
N ASN A 77 13.81 1.95 -8.77
CA ASN A 77 15.17 2.39 -8.43
C ASN A 77 15.26 3.06 -7.05
N GLU A 78 14.15 3.61 -6.56
CA GLU A 78 13.98 4.16 -5.21
C GLU A 78 13.19 3.19 -4.31
N ASN A 79 13.11 1.92 -4.70
CA ASN A 79 12.42 0.84 -3.99
C ASN A 79 10.96 1.18 -3.64
N TYR A 80 10.26 1.89 -4.53
CA TYR A 80 8.87 2.31 -4.32
C TYR A 80 8.65 3.04 -2.99
N GLN A 81 9.58 3.90 -2.60
CA GLN A 81 9.47 4.69 -1.38
C GLN A 81 8.11 5.41 -1.31
N LEU A 82 7.46 5.28 -0.15
CA LEU A 82 6.19 5.93 0.13
C LEU A 82 6.39 7.43 0.37
N VAL A 83 5.60 8.27 -0.29
CA VAL A 83 5.51 9.70 -0.02
C VAL A 83 4.06 10.05 0.27
N ILE A 84 3.79 10.43 1.53
CA ILE A 84 2.47 10.87 1.99
C ILE A 84 2.59 12.15 2.81
N GLU A 85 1.58 13.01 2.71
CA GLU A 85 1.48 14.23 3.53
C GLU A 85 0.03 14.52 3.90
N GLY A 86 -0.10 15.24 5.02
CA GLY A 86 -1.36 15.51 5.67
C GLY A 86 -1.90 14.28 6.38
N PHE A 87 -3.05 14.42 7.00
CA PHE A 87 -3.83 13.31 7.55
C PHE A 87 -5.22 13.84 7.85
N ILE A 88 -6.25 13.13 7.37
CA ILE A 88 -7.66 13.44 7.65
C ILE A 88 -8.38 12.12 7.87
N GLY A 89 -8.83 11.85 9.09
CA GLY A 89 -9.48 10.58 9.40
C GLY A 89 -10.14 10.55 10.76
N ASN A 90 -10.84 9.44 11.03
CA ASN A 90 -11.44 9.13 12.33
C ASN A 90 -10.74 7.95 13.03
N MET A 91 -9.49 7.70 12.67
CA MET A 91 -8.60 6.69 13.26
C MET A 91 -7.29 7.33 13.72
N THR A 92 -6.45 6.58 14.43
CA THR A 92 -5.09 7.01 14.75
C THR A 92 -4.24 7.04 13.48
N ASP A 93 -3.42 8.08 13.32
CA ASP A 93 -2.49 8.19 12.20
C ASP A 93 -1.21 7.35 12.45
N SER A 94 -1.32 6.03 12.26
CA SER A 94 -0.16 5.13 12.31
C SER A 94 0.52 4.95 10.96
N PHE A 95 -0.11 5.35 9.86
CA PHE A 95 0.45 5.15 8.52
C PHE A 95 1.52 6.20 8.18
N SER A 96 1.43 7.41 8.75
CA SER A 96 2.47 8.44 8.62
C SER A 96 3.85 8.01 9.12
N GLU A 97 3.95 7.02 10.01
CA GLU A 97 5.23 6.45 10.44
C GLU A 97 5.99 5.74 9.30
N LEU A 98 5.25 5.29 8.26
CA LEU A 98 5.80 4.66 7.06
C LEU A 98 6.22 5.68 6.00
N ASN A 99 5.99 6.98 6.22
CA ASN A 99 6.37 8.00 5.25
C ASN A 99 7.89 8.01 5.03
N ASN A 100 8.31 8.09 3.77
CA ASN A 100 9.69 7.98 3.31
C ASN A 100 10.36 6.63 3.55
N GLN A 101 9.62 5.58 3.95
CA GLN A 101 10.16 4.23 4.00
C GLN A 101 10.09 3.56 2.62
N ALA A 102 11.13 2.78 2.30
CA ALA A 102 11.17 1.93 1.11
C ALA A 102 10.25 0.71 1.29
N PHE A 103 9.73 0.20 0.19
CA PHE A 103 8.91 -1.02 0.20
C PHE A 103 9.80 -2.24 0.50
N THR A 104 9.32 -3.16 1.35
CA THR A 104 10.05 -4.37 1.76
C THR A 104 9.19 -5.62 1.56
N THR A 105 9.82 -6.71 1.13
CA THR A 105 9.21 -8.04 0.95
C THR A 105 10.13 -9.12 1.53
N PHE A 106 9.64 -10.35 1.67
CA PHE A 106 10.44 -11.42 2.29
C PHE A 106 11.74 -11.74 1.53
N ASP A 107 11.80 -11.46 0.23
CA ASP A 107 12.94 -11.70 -0.65
C ASP A 107 13.71 -10.43 -1.02
N LYS A 108 13.23 -9.24 -0.62
CA LYS A 108 13.94 -7.97 -0.77
C LYS A 108 13.74 -7.07 0.46
N ASP A 109 14.78 -7.02 1.29
CA ASP A 109 14.83 -6.23 2.52
C ASP A 109 15.36 -4.82 2.26
N ASN A 110 14.49 -3.81 2.42
CA ASN A 110 14.85 -2.40 2.27
C ASN A 110 14.46 -1.57 3.50
N ASP A 111 14.09 -2.22 4.61
CA ASP A 111 13.68 -1.52 5.82
C ASP A 111 14.90 -1.13 6.69
N HIS A 112 14.66 -0.38 7.77
CA HIS A 112 15.72 0.10 8.67
C HIS A 112 15.94 -0.80 9.89
N TYR A 113 15.26 -1.94 9.96
CA TYR A 113 15.42 -2.90 11.04
C TYR A 113 16.63 -3.80 10.79
N THR A 114 17.14 -4.42 11.85
CA THR A 114 18.33 -5.31 11.75
C THR A 114 18.02 -6.67 11.13
N GLY A 115 16.73 -7.02 11.01
CA GLY A 115 16.25 -8.15 10.23
C GLY A 115 15.17 -7.71 9.25
N ASN A 116 14.58 -8.66 8.53
CA ASN A 116 13.57 -8.34 7.52
C ASN A 116 12.18 -8.29 8.16
N CYS A 117 11.58 -7.12 8.28
CA CYS A 117 10.24 -6.96 8.88
C CYS A 117 9.18 -7.80 8.16
N ALA A 118 9.26 -7.91 6.82
CA ALA A 118 8.31 -8.69 6.04
C ALA A 118 8.37 -10.20 6.35
N LYS A 119 9.48 -10.73 6.90
CA LYS A 119 9.54 -12.12 7.39
C LYS A 119 8.92 -12.31 8.77
N PHE A 120 8.83 -11.25 9.58
CA PHE A 120 8.28 -11.31 10.94
C PHE A 120 6.78 -11.04 10.97
N TYR A 121 6.27 -10.23 10.05
CA TYR A 121 4.86 -9.81 9.97
C TYR A 121 4.10 -10.45 8.81
N ALA A 122 4.47 -11.69 8.47
CA ALA A 122 3.85 -12.51 7.41
C ALA A 122 2.43 -12.95 7.78
#